data_AF-A0A820QUY5-F1
#
_entry.id   AF-A0A820QUY5-F1
#
_cell.length_a   1.000
_cell.length_b   1.000
_cell.length_c   1.000
_cell.angle_alpha   90.00
_cell.angle_beta   90.00
_cell.angle_gamma   90.00
#
_symmetry.space_group_name_H-M   'P 1'
#
loop_
_entity.id
_entity.type
_entity.pdbx_description
1 polymer ?
#
loop_
_entity_poly.entity_id
_entity_poly.type
_entity_poly.pdbx_seq_one_letter_code
_entity_poly.pdbx_strand_id
1 'polypeptide(L)' 'MSSLNIDSREWNKLFPSDINTESDSILFIHRLFTVTLSVLTAKRHIFSNDHFSSKKLGSLFVPLFTRPTSLIEQKRFNSA' A
#
# COMPACT_ATOMS: atom_id res chain seq x y z
N MET A 1 22.40 13.98 -5.73
CA MET A 1 21.37 13.14 -5.11
C MET A 1 20.11 14.00 -4.93
N SER A 2 19.04 13.71 -5.65
CA SER A 2 17.75 14.39 -5.46
C SER A 2 17.13 13.91 -4.15
N SER A 3 17.03 14.78 -3.15
CA SER A 3 16.29 14.48 -1.91
C SER A 3 14.83 14.24 -2.27
N LEU A 4 14.31 13.05 -1.96
CA LEU A 4 12.88 12.76 -2.03
C LEU A 4 12.19 13.62 -0.97
N ASN A 5 11.61 14.74 -1.39
CA ASN A 5 10.81 15.59 -0.51
C ASN A 5 9.44 14.92 -0.35
N ILE A 6 9.32 14.07 0.67
CA ILE A 6 8.08 13.34 0.96
C ILE A 6 7.23 14.22 1.88
N ASP A 7 6.07 14.68 1.39
CA ASP A 7 5.09 15.36 2.23
C ASP A 7 4.62 14.38 3.32
N SER A 8 4.70 14.80 4.58
CA SER A 8 4.24 14.02 5.73
C SER A 8 2.77 13.61 5.60
N ARG A 9 1.94 14.41 4.92
CA ARG A 9 0.54 14.06 4.62
C ARG A 9 0.41 12.91 3.63
N GLU A 10 1.34 12.77 2.68
CA GLU A 10 1.35 11.65 1.74
C GLU A 10 1.91 10.38 2.42
N TRP A 11 2.97 10.54 3.22
CA TRP A 11 3.52 9.47 4.05
C TRP A 11 2.48 8.86 4.98
N ASN A 12 1.77 9.70 5.73
CA ASN A 12 0.78 9.28 6.74
C ASN A 12 -0.43 8.55 6.13
N LYS A 13 -0.64 8.62 4.81
CA LYS A 13 -1.66 7.80 4.11
C LYS A 13 -1.27 6.34 3.98
N LEU A 14 0.02 6.01 4.06
CA LEU A 14 0.59 4.69 3.83
C LEU A 14 1.29 4.12 5.05
N PHE A 15 1.91 4.96 5.87
CA PHE A 15 2.73 4.55 7.00
C PHE A 15 2.29 5.32 8.25
N PRO A 16 2.58 4.82 9.46
CA PRO A 16 2.42 5.61 10.67
C PRO A 16 3.35 6.83 10.66
N SER A 17 2.95 7.87 11.39
CA SER A 17 3.72 9.12 11.55
C SER A 17 5.06 8.91 12.25
N ASP A 18 5.10 7.94 13.15
CA ASP A 18 6.21 7.57 14.00
C ASP A 18 6.18 6.06 14.31
N ILE A 19 7.26 5.55 14.90
CA ILE A 19 7.46 4.13 15.22
C ILE A 19 7.94 3.96 16.67
N ASN A 20 7.46 4.83 17.56
CA ASN A 20 7.94 4.93 18.93
C ASN A 20 7.41 3.81 19.83
N THR A 21 6.32 3.15 19.44
CA THR A 21 5.74 2.02 20.17
C THR A 21 5.91 0.72 19.39
N GLU A 22 5.82 -0.41 20.10
CA GLU A 22 5.78 -1.74 19.48
C GLU A 22 4.62 -1.86 18.50
N SER A 23 3.43 -1.39 18.88
CA SER A 23 2.24 -1.38 18.04
C SER A 23 2.45 -0.59 16.74
N ASP A 24 3.06 0.59 16.81
CA ASP A 24 3.34 1.41 15.63
C ASP A 24 4.40 0.77 14.73
N SER A 25 5.40 0.13 15.33
CA SER A 25 6.43 -0.63 14.62
C SER A 25 5.83 -1.82 13.87
N ILE A 26 4.95 -2.59 14.52
CA ILE A 26 4.22 -3.70 13.89
C ILE A 26 3.36 -3.18 12.74
N LEU A 27 2.62 -2.09 12.97
CA LEU A 27 1.80 -1.46 11.93
C LEU A 27 2.64 -1.00 10.74
N PHE A 28 3.79 -0.38 10.99
CA PHE A 28 4.73 0.03 9.95
C PHE A 28 5.17 -1.17 9.10
N ILE A 29 5.65 -2.25 9.73
CA ILE A 29 6.13 -3.44 9.03
C ILE A 29 5.01 -4.10 8.23
N HIS A 30 3.82 -4.26 8.81
CA HIS A 30 2.67 -4.83 8.12
C HIS A 30 2.32 -4.02 6.85
N ARG A 31 2.30 -2.69 6.95
CA ARG A 31 2.03 -1.82 5.80
C ARG A 31 3.17 -1.85 4.77
N LEU A 32 4.42 -1.92 5.22
CA LEU A 32 5.59 -2.05 4.34
C LEU A 32 5.52 -3.32 3.49
N PHE A 33 5.21 -4.46 4.09
CA PHE A 33 5.03 -5.71 3.36
C PHE A 33 3.89 -5.62 2.35
N THR A 34 2.75 -5.06 2.76
CA THR A 34 1.59 -4.87 1.87
C THR A 34 1.95 -4.02 0.65
N VAL A 35 2.61 -2.88 0.86
CA VAL A 35 3.05 -1.99 -0.22
C VAL A 35 4.04 -2.70 -1.14
N THR A 36 5.05 -3.36 -0.55
CA THR A 36 6.10 -4.06 -1.30
C THR A 36 5.52 -5.16 -2.18
N LEU A 37 4.64 -6.00 -1.63
CA LEU A 37 3.98 -7.06 -2.39
C LEU A 37 3.14 -6.48 -3.52
N SER A 38 2.37 -5.42 -3.26
CA SER A 38 1.57 -4.76 -4.30
C SER A 38 2.40 -4.18 -5.44
N VAL A 39 3.54 -3.56 -5.12
CA VAL A 39 4.50 -3.07 -6.13
C VAL A 39 5.05 -4.23 -6.97
N LEU A 40 5.49 -5.31 -6.31
CA LEU A 40 6.08 -6.46 -7.00
C LEU A 40 5.07 -7.15 -7.92
N THR A 41 3.86 -7.41 -7.43
CA THR A 41 2.81 -8.10 -8.21
C THR A 41 2.33 -7.25 -9.38
N ALA A 42 2.20 -5.92 -9.20
CA ALA A 42 1.87 -5.00 -10.28
C ALA A 42 2.98 -4.92 -11.34
N LYS A 43 4.25 -4.76 -10.91
CA LYS A 43 5.40 -4.65 -11.83
C LYS A 43 5.67 -5.93 -12.62
N ARG A 44 5.29 -7.08 -12.07
CA ARG A 44 5.42 -8.38 -12.73
C ARG A 44 4.17 -8.79 -13.49
N HIS A 45 3.13 -7.95 -13.52
CA HIS A 45 1.85 -8.24 -14.16
C HIS A 45 1.23 -9.56 -13.68
N ILE A 46 1.40 -9.89 -12.40
CA ILE A 46 0.78 -11.07 -11.78
C ILE A 46 -0.75 -10.89 -11.71
N PHE A 47 -1.19 -9.66 -11.46
CA PHE A 47 -2.60 -9.26 -11.52
C PHE A 47 -2.77 -8.15 -12.55
N SER A 48 -3.99 -8.05 -13.10
CA SER A 48 -4.35 -6.96 -14.01
C SER A 48 -4.43 -5.62 -13.28
N ASN A 49 -4.24 -4.52 -14.02
CA ASN A 49 -4.10 -3.17 -13.44
C ASN A 49 -5.34 -2.68 -12.67
N ASP A 50 -6.52 -3.24 -12.95
CA ASP A 50 -7.79 -2.98 -12.24
C ASP A 50 -7.78 -3.43 -10.77
N HIS A 51 -6.88 -4.36 -10.41
CA HIS A 51 -6.68 -4.79 -9.03
C HIS A 51 -5.91 -3.78 -8.18
N PHE A 52 -5.40 -2.70 -8.79
CA PHE A 52 -4.56 -1.72 -8.13
C PHE A 52 -5.11 -0.29 -8.25
N SER A 53 -4.98 0.45 -7.16
CA SER A 53 -5.13 1.90 -7.10
C SER A 53 -3.76 2.56 -6.99
N SER A 54 -3.55 3.68 -7.70
CA SER A 54 -2.28 4.42 -7.61
C SER A 54 -2.33 5.44 -6.50
N LYS A 55 -1.37 5.38 -5.56
CA LYS A 55 -1.17 6.42 -4.54
C LYS A 55 0.16 7.13 -4.73
N LYS A 56 0.15 8.43 -4.49
CA LYS A 56 1.34 9.27 -4.54
C LYS A 56 2.05 9.26 -3.19
N LEU A 57 3.38 9.09 -3.22
CA LEU A 57 4.28 9.17 -2.08
C LEU A 57 5.50 10.01 -2.48
N GLY A 58 5.45 11.32 -2.20
CA GLY A 58 6.43 12.27 -2.73
C GLY A 58 6.35 12.34 -4.26
N SER A 59 7.45 12.01 -4.94
CA SER A 59 7.47 11.91 -6.41
C SER A 59 7.16 10.49 -6.93
N LEU A 60 6.90 9.53 -6.05
CA LEU A 60 6.68 8.12 -6.42
C LEU A 60 5.19 7.81 -6.56
N PHE A 61 4.85 7.01 -7.57
CA PHE A 61 3.54 6.38 -7.70
C PHE A 61 3.63 4.93 -7.24
N VAL A 62 2.82 4.60 -6.24
CA VAL A 62 2.81 3.30 -5.58
C VAL A 62 1.48 2.62 -5.88
N PRO A 63 1.46 1.50 -6.63
CA PRO A 63 0.26 0.69 -6.81
C PRO A 63 -0.08 -0.02 -5.49
N LEU A 64 -1.34 0.06 -5.07
CA LEU A 64 -1.88 -0.60 -3.88
C LEU A 64 -3.10 -1.42 -4.26
N PHE A 65 -3.23 -2.61 -3.69
CA PHE A 65 -4.43 -3.42 -3.87
C PHE A 65 -5.71 -2.63 -3.58
N THR A 66 -6.63 -2.66 -4.54
CA THR A 66 -7.97 -2.12 -4.37
C THR A 66 -8.70 -3.00 -3.36
N ARG A 67 -9.15 -2.45 -2.23
CA ARG A 67 -10.01 -3.21 -1.31
C ARG A 67 -11.35 -3.49 -2.01
N PRO A 68 -11.91 -4.70 -1.89
CA PRO A 68 -13.26 -4.96 -2.35
C PRO A 68 -14.22 -4.01 -1.62
N THR A 69 -14.88 -3.16 -2.40
CA THR A 69 -15.79 -2.12 -1.90
C THR A 69 -17.16 -2.68 -1.51
N SER A 70 -17.46 -3.93 -1.91
CA SER A 70 -18.72 -4.59 -1.60
C SER A 70 -18.53 -5.87 -0.75
N LEU A 71 -19.47 -6.12 0.15
CA LEU A 71 -19.56 -7.37 0.93
C LEU A 71 -19.63 -8.62 0.04
N ILE A 72 -20.10 -8.47 -1.20
CA ILE A 72 -20.23 -9.54 -2.20
C ILE A 72 -18.85 -9.91 -2.76
N GLU A 73 -18.02 -8.93 -3.09
CA GLU A 73 -16.64 -9.15 -3.55
C GLU A 73 -15.76 -9.69 -2.43
N GLN A 74 -15.95 -9.24 -1.19
CA GLN A 74 -15.23 -9.74 -0.03
C GLN A 74 -15.56 -11.22 0.26
N LYS A 75 -16.83 -11.63 0.11
CA LYS A 75 -17.21 -13.05 0.20
C LYS A 75 -16.55 -13.89 -0.89
N ARG A 76 -16.50 -13.41 -2.14
CA ARG A 76 -15.81 -14.12 -3.24
C ARG A 76 -14.31 -14.26 -3.01
N PHE A 77 -13.65 -13.22 -2.50
CA PHE A 77 -12.23 -13.28 -2.15
C PHE A 77 -11.93 -14.29 -1.04
N ASN A 78 -12.82 -14.42 -0.05
CA ASN A 78 -12.66 -15.35 1.06
C ASN A 78 -13.10 -16.80 0.77
N SER A 79 -13.65 -17.08 -0.41
CA SER A 79 -14.13 -18.41 -0.82
C SER A 79 -13.33 -19.02 -1.98
N ALA A 80 -12.27 -18.33 -2.43
CA ALA A 80 -11.23 -18.86 -3.31
C ALA A 80 -9.99 -19.24 -2.49
#